data_AF-A0A1D6HIR9-F1
#
_entry.id   AF-A0A1D6HIR9-F1
#
_cell.length_a   1.000
_cell.length_b   1.000
_cell.length_c   1.000
_cell.angle_alpha   90.00
_cell.angle_beta   90.00
_cell.angle_gamma   90.00
#
_symmetry.space_group_name_H-M   'P 1'
#
loop_
_entity.id
_entity.type
_entity.pdbx_description
1 polymer ?
#
loop_
_entity_poly.entity_id
_entity_poly.type
_entity_poly.pdbx_seq_one_letter_code
_entity_poly.pdbx_strand_id
1 'polypeptide(L)'
;MRAIRKANCYHREGHDAPCSVGGDGYYMLLFGLAQVLLSQIPNFHEMAGLSIFAAVMSCFYAFVGVGLGVAKVIANGVIMGGIGGIPLVSTTQKVWRVSQALGDILFAYPFSLVLLEIEDTLRSPPPESETMKKATRASIAITTLFYLCCGCFGYASFGDGTPGNLLTGFGFYEPYWLIDLANLAIVLHLLGGYQVYTQPVFAFADRKFGGGATVVEAPLLPVPGARRVNANVFRLCFRTAYVAATTALAVWFPYFNQIIGLLGSFTFWPLAVYFPVEMYLTRNKVAPWTNQWLAIHAFSLVCLLISAFASVGSAVGVFGSETS
;
A
#
# COMPACT_ATOMS: atom_id res chain seq x y z
N MET A 1 -11.84 7.92 -6.69
CA MET A 1 -12.71 8.80 -7.51
C MET A 1 -13.80 8.05 -8.28
N ARG A 2 -13.48 7.00 -9.05
CA ARG A 2 -14.50 6.19 -9.75
C ARG A 2 -15.59 5.64 -8.81
N ALA A 3 -15.19 5.06 -7.69
CA ALA A 3 -16.12 4.54 -6.68
C ALA A 3 -17.12 5.60 -6.18
N ILE A 4 -16.65 6.83 -5.93
CA ILE A 4 -17.49 7.96 -5.51
C ILE A 4 -18.55 8.29 -6.55
N ARG A 5 -18.15 8.45 -7.82
CA ARG A 5 -19.11 8.73 -8.90
C ARG A 5 -20.11 7.59 -9.08
N LYS A 6 -19.64 6.35 -8.94
CA LYS A 6 -20.48 5.16 -9.07
C LYS A 6 -21.50 5.05 -7.93
N ALA A 7 -21.09 5.28 -6.70
CA ALA A 7 -21.98 5.32 -5.53
C ALA A 7 -23.05 6.40 -5.68
N ASN A 8 -22.65 7.62 -6.09
CA ASN A 8 -23.60 8.71 -6.37
C ASN A 8 -24.57 8.39 -7.52
N CYS A 9 -24.12 7.69 -8.56
CA CYS A 9 -24.97 7.25 -9.66
C CYS A 9 -26.02 6.25 -9.17
N TYR A 10 -25.62 5.21 -8.42
CA TYR A 10 -26.58 4.24 -7.86
C TYR A 10 -27.56 4.86 -6.88
N HIS A 11 -27.14 5.87 -6.11
CA HIS A 11 -28.05 6.60 -5.25
C HIS A 11 -29.10 7.40 -6.03
N ARG A 12 -28.72 8.00 -7.17
CA ARG A 12 -29.63 8.81 -7.99
C ARG A 12 -30.52 8.01 -8.93
N GLU A 13 -29.97 6.96 -9.54
CA GLU A 13 -30.61 6.21 -10.62
C GLU A 13 -31.15 4.85 -10.17
N GLY A 14 -30.87 4.43 -8.92
CA GLY A 14 -31.27 3.14 -8.36
C GLY A 14 -30.20 2.06 -8.53
N HIS A 15 -30.26 1.01 -7.70
CA HIS A 15 -29.23 -0.04 -7.64
C HIS A 15 -29.07 -0.86 -8.95
N ASP A 16 -30.12 -0.94 -9.77
CA ASP A 16 -30.13 -1.71 -11.02
C ASP A 16 -29.71 -0.88 -12.25
N ALA A 17 -29.34 0.40 -12.06
CA ALA A 17 -28.97 1.27 -13.17
C ALA A 17 -27.61 0.88 -13.80
N PRO A 18 -27.44 0.97 -15.13
CA PRO A 18 -26.17 0.72 -15.82
C PRO A 18 -25.20 1.90 -15.63
N CYS A 19 -24.73 2.10 -14.40
CA CYS A 19 -23.77 3.13 -14.04
C CYS A 19 -22.36 2.78 -14.54
N SER A 20 -22.08 3.06 -15.82
CA SER A 20 -20.73 3.00 -16.39
C SER A 20 -20.00 4.33 -16.15
N VAL A 21 -18.93 4.29 -15.35
CA VAL A 21 -18.08 5.46 -15.09
C VAL A 21 -16.76 5.23 -15.81
N GLY A 22 -16.56 5.91 -16.93
CA GLY A 22 -15.28 5.97 -17.64
C GLY A 22 -14.31 7.01 -17.03
N GLY A 23 -13.09 7.09 -17.60
CA GLY A 23 -12.12 8.13 -17.24
C GLY A 23 -11.07 7.73 -16.20
N ASP A 24 -10.80 6.43 -16.01
CA ASP A 24 -9.81 5.95 -15.04
C ASP A 24 -8.42 6.57 -15.29
N GLY A 25 -7.99 6.65 -16.56
CA GLY A 25 -6.74 7.31 -16.94
C GLY A 25 -6.70 8.80 -16.56
N TYR A 26 -7.82 9.51 -16.66
CA TYR A 26 -7.88 10.93 -16.28
C TYR A 26 -7.65 11.13 -14.76
N TYR A 27 -8.26 10.31 -13.91
CA TYR A 27 -8.02 10.40 -12.46
C TYR A 27 -6.61 9.98 -12.06
N MET A 28 -6.05 8.98 -12.73
CA MET A 28 -4.66 8.57 -12.51
C MET A 28 -3.69 9.71 -12.86
N LEU A 29 -3.93 10.42 -13.96
CA LEU A 29 -3.15 11.59 -14.34
C LEU A 29 -3.31 12.75 -13.33
N LEU A 30 -4.52 13.02 -12.86
CA LEU A 30 -4.76 14.04 -11.82
C LEU A 30 -4.05 13.69 -10.51
N PHE A 31 -4.10 12.42 -10.11
CA PHE A 31 -3.36 11.92 -8.95
C PHE A 31 -1.85 12.08 -9.16
N GLY A 32 -1.32 11.70 -10.32
CA GLY A 32 0.08 11.91 -10.69
C GLY A 32 0.49 13.39 -10.62
N LEU A 33 -0.36 14.30 -11.10
CA LEU A 33 -0.10 15.75 -11.01
C LEU A 33 -0.03 16.22 -9.54
N ALA A 34 -0.95 15.77 -8.69
CA ALA A 34 -0.88 16.05 -7.26
C ALA A 34 0.41 15.48 -6.64
N GLN A 35 0.84 14.29 -7.04
CA GLN A 35 2.10 13.70 -6.59
C GLN A 35 3.32 14.50 -7.05
N VAL A 36 3.33 15.07 -8.26
CA VAL A 36 4.44 15.94 -8.72
C VAL A 36 4.61 17.13 -7.77
N LEU A 37 3.50 17.76 -7.34
CA LEU A 37 3.52 18.88 -6.41
C LEU A 37 4.00 18.44 -5.02
N LEU A 38 3.43 17.36 -4.48
CA LEU A 38 3.79 16.85 -3.15
C LEU A 38 5.22 16.30 -3.09
N SER A 39 5.74 15.73 -4.18
CA SER A 39 7.11 15.23 -4.27
C SER A 39 8.15 16.34 -4.23
N GLN A 40 7.76 17.61 -4.29
CA GLN A 40 8.71 18.70 -4.03
C GLN A 40 9.07 18.87 -2.55
N ILE A 41 8.38 18.18 -1.62
CA ILE A 41 8.74 18.16 -0.19
C ILE A 41 10.15 17.58 0.00
N PRO A 42 11.07 18.25 0.71
CA PRO A 42 12.49 17.94 0.68
C PRO A 42 12.92 16.63 1.30
N ASN A 43 12.36 16.27 2.45
CA ASN A 43 12.79 15.12 3.23
C ASN A 43 11.66 14.60 4.13
N PHE A 44 11.91 13.48 4.80
CA PHE A 44 10.96 12.85 5.72
C PHE A 44 10.54 13.75 6.88
N HIS A 45 11.43 14.60 7.40
CA HIS A 45 11.14 15.49 8.52
C HIS A 45 10.06 16.53 8.18
N GLU A 46 10.19 17.19 7.03
CA GLU A 46 9.22 18.19 6.54
C GLU A 46 7.89 17.55 6.10
N MET A 47 7.88 16.24 5.89
CA MET A 47 6.69 15.47 5.52
C MET A 47 5.87 15.00 6.74
N ALA A 48 6.34 15.21 7.97
CA ALA A 48 5.69 14.69 9.18
C ALA A 48 4.20 15.05 9.26
N GLY A 49 3.82 16.28 8.92
CA GLY A 49 2.41 16.71 8.90
C GLY A 49 1.56 15.95 7.88
N LEU A 50 2.09 15.74 6.66
CA LEU A 50 1.43 14.95 5.62
C LEU A 50 1.28 13.48 6.04
N SER A 51 2.30 12.92 6.70
CA SER A 51 2.29 11.55 7.21
C SER A 51 1.22 11.36 8.30
N ILE A 52 1.15 12.28 9.27
CA ILE A 52 0.10 12.26 10.32
C ILE A 52 -1.29 12.35 9.69
N PHE A 53 -1.49 13.28 8.76
CA PHE A 53 -2.75 13.41 8.04
C PHE A 53 -3.14 12.12 7.31
N ALA A 54 -2.19 11.52 6.58
CA ALA A 54 -2.41 10.25 5.88
C ALA A 54 -2.73 9.10 6.84
N ALA A 55 -2.11 9.06 8.03
CA ALA A 55 -2.40 8.06 9.06
C ALA A 55 -3.82 8.22 9.63
N VAL A 56 -4.26 9.46 9.90
CA VAL A 56 -5.64 9.74 10.34
C VAL A 56 -6.66 9.31 9.28
N MET A 57 -6.41 9.63 8.00
CA MET A 57 -7.25 9.18 6.89
C MET A 57 -7.28 7.64 6.79
N SER A 58 -6.15 6.97 7.05
CA SER A 58 -6.05 5.51 7.08
C SER A 58 -6.95 4.89 8.14
N CYS A 59 -6.80 5.35 9.38
CA CYS A 59 -7.64 4.91 10.49
C CYS A 59 -9.11 5.16 10.18
N PHE A 60 -9.45 6.34 9.65
CA PHE A 60 -10.83 6.70 9.33
C PHE A 60 -11.48 5.71 8.36
N TYR A 61 -10.88 5.47 7.17
CA TYR A 61 -11.51 4.54 6.22
C TYR A 61 -11.50 3.10 6.73
N ALA A 62 -10.51 2.70 7.53
CA ALA A 62 -10.46 1.36 8.12
C ALA A 62 -11.60 1.14 9.13
N PHE A 63 -11.84 2.11 10.03
CA PHE A 63 -12.97 2.07 10.95
C PHE A 63 -14.31 2.03 10.21
N VAL A 64 -14.47 2.82 9.14
CA VAL A 64 -15.68 2.76 8.30
C VAL A 64 -15.85 1.38 7.67
N GLY A 65 -14.80 0.80 7.09
CA GLY A 65 -14.83 -0.53 6.49
C GLY A 65 -15.22 -1.62 7.49
N VAL A 66 -14.61 -1.61 8.67
CA VAL A 66 -14.96 -2.54 9.76
C VAL A 66 -16.41 -2.33 10.23
N GLY A 67 -16.81 -1.09 10.48
CA GLY A 67 -18.16 -0.77 10.94
C GLY A 67 -19.24 -1.19 9.96
N LEU A 68 -19.04 -0.93 8.66
CA LEU A 68 -19.95 -1.38 7.60
C LEU A 68 -19.99 -2.91 7.51
N GLY A 69 -18.84 -3.59 7.59
CA GLY A 69 -18.77 -5.05 7.63
C GLY A 69 -19.55 -5.65 8.81
N VAL A 70 -19.33 -5.14 10.02
CA VAL A 70 -20.05 -5.59 11.22
C VAL A 70 -21.55 -5.36 11.08
N ALA A 71 -21.97 -4.16 10.65
CA ALA A 71 -23.38 -3.83 10.45
C ALA A 71 -24.04 -4.77 9.43
N LYS A 72 -23.32 -5.13 8.35
CA LYS A 72 -23.84 -6.03 7.32
C LYS A 72 -23.94 -7.47 7.79
N VAL A 73 -22.97 -7.97 8.57
CA VAL A 73 -23.09 -9.30 9.21
C VAL A 73 -24.31 -9.35 10.13
N ILE A 74 -24.54 -8.31 10.93
CA ILE A 74 -25.73 -8.21 11.80
C ILE A 74 -27.01 -8.19 10.97
N ALA A 75 -27.05 -7.40 9.90
CA ALA A 75 -28.22 -7.29 9.02
C ALA A 75 -28.52 -8.60 8.26
N ASN A 76 -27.49 -9.33 7.85
CA ASN A 76 -27.66 -10.63 7.19
C ASN A 76 -28.20 -11.70 8.17
N GLY A 77 -27.90 -11.58 9.47
CA GLY A 77 -28.30 -12.54 10.51
C GLY A 77 -27.57 -13.89 10.45
N VAL A 78 -26.72 -14.10 9.45
CA VAL A 78 -25.92 -15.32 9.24
C VAL A 78 -24.55 -14.96 8.63
N ILE A 79 -23.57 -15.85 8.80
CA ILE A 79 -22.25 -15.72 8.19
C ILE A 79 -22.32 -16.27 6.76
N MET A 80 -22.03 -15.43 5.77
CA MET A 80 -22.07 -15.80 4.34
C MET A 80 -20.83 -16.60 3.90
N GLY A 81 -19.69 -16.42 4.56
CA GLY A 81 -18.43 -17.07 4.20
C GLY A 81 -18.32 -18.50 4.71
N GLY A 82 -17.67 -19.37 3.91
CA GLY A 82 -17.37 -20.76 4.28
C GLY A 82 -15.88 -21.09 4.22
N ILE A 83 -15.46 -22.20 4.83
CA ILE A 83 -14.06 -22.69 4.81
C ILE A 83 -13.63 -23.10 3.39
N GLY A 84 -14.59 -23.49 2.56
CA GLY A 84 -14.34 -23.88 1.17
C GLY A 84 -13.83 -22.72 0.30
N GLY A 85 -14.18 -21.47 0.61
CA GLY A 85 -13.88 -20.33 -0.25
C GLY A 85 -14.51 -20.42 -1.64
N ILE A 86 -14.11 -19.50 -2.51
CA ILE A 86 -14.67 -19.33 -3.85
C ILE A 86 -14.58 -20.64 -4.66
N PRO A 87 -15.69 -21.10 -5.27
CA PRO A 87 -15.68 -22.25 -6.16
C PRO A 87 -14.98 -21.89 -7.48
N LEU A 88 -14.11 -22.77 -7.96
CA LEU A 88 -13.36 -22.58 -9.21
C LEU A 88 -13.45 -23.85 -10.06
N VAL A 89 -13.30 -23.68 -11.38
CA VAL A 89 -13.50 -24.75 -12.38
C VAL A 89 -12.50 -25.89 -12.19
N SER A 90 -11.27 -25.58 -11.73
CA SER A 90 -10.24 -26.58 -11.45
C SER A 90 -9.53 -26.36 -10.12
N THR A 91 -9.02 -27.45 -9.54
CA THR A 91 -8.14 -27.42 -8.36
C THR A 91 -6.90 -26.56 -8.61
N THR A 92 -6.34 -26.63 -9.81
CA THR A 92 -5.14 -25.86 -10.20
C THR A 92 -5.38 -24.36 -10.13
N GLN A 93 -6.49 -23.85 -10.70
CA GLN A 93 -6.86 -22.43 -10.57
C GLN A 93 -7.03 -22.02 -9.10
N LYS A 94 -7.62 -22.90 -8.28
CA LYS A 94 -7.78 -22.63 -6.85
C LYS A 94 -6.45 -22.51 -6.11
N VAL A 95 -5.49 -23.37 -6.42
CA VAL A 95 -4.13 -23.28 -5.87
C VAL A 95 -3.47 -21.96 -6.26
N TRP A 96 -3.60 -21.51 -7.51
CA TRP A 96 -3.05 -20.22 -7.94
C TRP A 96 -3.71 -19.02 -7.29
N ARG A 97 -5.02 -19.05 -7.08
CA ARG A 97 -5.72 -17.99 -6.33
C ARG A 97 -5.31 -17.93 -4.87
N VAL A 98 -5.14 -19.08 -4.20
CA VAL A 98 -4.59 -19.13 -2.83
C VAL A 98 -3.16 -18.60 -2.79
N SER A 99 -2.34 -18.97 -3.77
CA SER A 99 -0.97 -18.49 -3.91
C SER A 99 -0.91 -16.96 -4.07
N GLN A 100 -1.76 -16.38 -4.92
CA GLN A 100 -1.88 -14.93 -5.07
C GLN A 100 -2.29 -14.25 -3.75
N ALA A 101 -3.29 -14.81 -3.05
CA ALA A 101 -3.72 -14.28 -1.75
C ALA A 101 -2.61 -14.29 -0.69
N LEU A 102 -1.71 -15.29 -0.71
CA LEU A 102 -0.51 -15.28 0.12
C LEU A 102 0.40 -14.11 -0.24
N GLY A 103 0.59 -13.81 -1.53
CA GLY A 103 1.33 -12.62 -1.99
C GLY A 103 0.75 -11.32 -1.43
N ASP A 104 -0.58 -11.18 -1.45
CA ASP A 104 -1.27 -10.01 -0.89
C ASP A 104 -1.03 -9.88 0.62
N ILE A 105 -1.01 -11.00 1.35
CA ILE A 105 -0.67 -11.03 2.79
C ILE A 105 0.79 -10.64 3.03
N LEU A 106 1.72 -11.13 2.20
CA LEU A 106 3.15 -10.77 2.30
C LEU A 106 3.38 -9.27 2.06
N PHE A 107 2.61 -8.66 1.15
CA PHE A 107 2.66 -7.23 0.91
C PHE A 107 2.14 -6.40 2.08
N ALA A 108 1.30 -6.96 2.95
CA ALA A 108 0.54 -6.21 3.95
C ALA A 108 1.43 -5.51 5.02
N TYR A 109 2.70 -5.91 5.15
CA TYR A 109 3.66 -5.35 6.12
C TYR A 109 4.96 -4.82 5.48
N PRO A 110 4.92 -3.85 4.53
CA PRO A 110 6.09 -3.44 3.77
C PRO A 110 6.89 -2.31 4.45
N PHE A 111 6.70 -2.08 5.76
CA PHE A 111 7.32 -0.94 6.45
C PHE A 111 8.84 -1.07 6.60
N SER A 112 9.40 -2.28 6.50
CA SER A 112 10.84 -2.53 6.56
C SER A 112 11.63 -1.73 5.51
N LEU A 113 11.01 -1.38 4.38
CA LEU A 113 11.60 -0.61 3.29
C LEU A 113 11.92 0.85 3.67
N VAL A 114 11.16 1.41 4.62
CA VAL A 114 11.29 2.81 5.06
C VAL A 114 11.73 2.90 6.52
N LEU A 115 11.95 1.75 7.18
CA LEU A 115 12.25 1.69 8.61
C LEU A 115 13.45 2.56 8.97
N LEU A 116 14.59 2.37 8.29
CA LEU A 116 15.84 3.09 8.57
C LEU A 116 15.71 4.61 8.40
N GLU A 117 14.97 5.06 7.37
CA GLU A 117 14.71 6.48 7.14
C GLU A 117 13.81 7.08 8.23
N ILE A 118 12.89 6.28 8.79
CA ILE A 118 12.10 6.71 9.94
C ILE A 118 12.99 6.80 11.19
N GLU A 119 13.88 5.83 11.42
CA GLU A 119 14.77 5.85 12.59
C GLU A 119 15.67 7.10 12.59
N ASP A 120 16.22 7.47 11.42
CA ASP A 120 17.08 8.65 11.25
C ASP A 120 16.37 9.98 11.58
N THR A 121 15.04 10.01 11.59
CA THR A 121 14.26 11.21 11.99
C THR A 121 14.03 11.33 13.50
N LEU A 122 14.32 10.27 14.26
CA LEU A 122 14.05 10.24 15.70
C LEU A 122 15.13 10.97 16.49
N ARG A 123 14.69 11.79 17.44
CA ARG A 123 15.61 12.46 18.36
C ARG A 123 16.00 11.51 19.49
N SER A 124 17.30 11.46 19.78
CA SER A 124 17.84 10.88 21.00
C SER A 124 17.99 11.96 22.10
N PRO A 125 17.81 11.63 23.40
CA PRO A 125 17.42 10.34 24.00
C PRO A 125 15.89 10.09 24.07
N PRO A 126 15.41 8.83 24.18
CA PRO A 126 16.15 7.55 24.27
C PRO A 126 16.70 7.08 22.91
N PRO A 127 17.51 5.99 22.85
CA PRO A 127 17.99 5.43 21.60
C PRO A 127 16.83 5.15 20.63
N GLU A 128 17.04 5.46 19.35
CA GLU A 128 16.03 5.33 18.29
C GLU A 128 15.44 3.91 18.25
N SER A 129 16.26 2.89 18.45
CA SER A 129 15.85 1.48 18.48
C SER A 129 14.83 1.16 19.59
N GLU A 130 14.87 1.84 20.73
CA GLU A 130 13.87 1.64 21.79
C GLU A 130 12.52 2.24 21.41
N THR A 131 12.54 3.47 20.89
CA THR A 131 11.36 4.17 20.40
C THR A 131 10.73 3.40 19.24
N MET A 132 11.54 2.98 18.27
CA MET A 132 11.09 2.24 17.10
C MET A 132 10.58 0.85 17.43
N LYS A 133 11.17 0.14 18.41
CA LYS A 133 10.63 -1.15 18.86
C LYS A 133 9.23 -0.99 19.46
N LYS A 134 9.00 0.05 20.26
CA LYS A 134 7.67 0.34 20.83
C LYS A 134 6.68 0.73 19.73
N ALA A 135 7.06 1.65 18.84
CA ALA A 135 6.23 2.12 17.75
C ALA A 135 5.87 1.00 16.77
N THR A 136 6.86 0.19 16.35
CA THR A 136 6.67 -0.93 15.44
C THR A 136 5.75 -1.99 16.04
N ARG A 137 5.93 -2.34 17.32
CA ARG A 137 5.04 -3.29 18.01
C ARG A 137 3.60 -2.80 18.03
N ALA A 138 3.38 -1.53 18.34
CA ALA A 138 2.04 -0.94 18.34
C ALA A 138 1.45 -0.89 16.92
N SER A 139 2.24 -0.45 15.93
CA SER A 139 1.83 -0.36 14.52
C SER A 139 1.42 -1.72 13.95
N ILE A 140 2.25 -2.75 14.15
CA ILE A 140 1.93 -4.12 13.71
C ILE A 140 0.64 -4.60 14.39
N ALA A 141 0.52 -4.46 15.71
CA ALA A 141 -0.68 -4.90 16.43
C ALA A 141 -1.98 -4.22 15.92
N ILE A 142 -1.95 -2.90 15.75
CA ILE A 142 -3.09 -2.12 15.24
C ILE A 142 -3.41 -2.53 13.80
N THR A 143 -2.40 -2.64 12.95
CA THR A 143 -2.56 -3.01 11.53
C THR A 143 -3.10 -4.42 11.37
N THR A 144 -2.56 -5.40 12.11
CA THR A 144 -3.06 -6.78 12.13
C THR A 144 -4.52 -6.83 12.56
N LEU A 145 -4.89 -6.07 13.61
CA LEU A 145 -6.27 -5.99 14.06
C LEU A 145 -7.20 -5.50 12.95
N PHE A 146 -6.86 -4.38 12.30
CA PHE A 146 -7.69 -3.86 11.21
C PHE A 146 -7.77 -4.79 10.02
N TYR A 147 -6.66 -5.42 9.60
CA TYR A 147 -6.67 -6.37 8.50
C TYR A 147 -7.52 -7.60 8.81
N LEU A 148 -7.40 -8.16 10.02
CA LEU A 148 -8.26 -9.27 10.44
C LEU A 148 -9.72 -8.85 10.52
N CYS A 149 -10.04 -7.69 11.10
CA CYS A 149 -11.42 -7.20 11.14
C CYS A 149 -12.01 -6.99 9.75
N CYS A 150 -11.30 -6.27 8.86
CA CYS A 150 -11.76 -6.04 7.49
C CYS A 150 -11.89 -7.34 6.70
N GLY A 151 -10.92 -8.24 6.80
CA GLY A 151 -10.94 -9.53 6.11
C GLY A 151 -12.04 -10.45 6.62
N CYS A 152 -12.14 -10.63 7.94
CA CYS A 152 -13.13 -11.51 8.55
C CYS A 152 -14.56 -10.98 8.41
N PHE A 153 -14.81 -9.71 8.76
CA PHE A 153 -16.17 -9.15 8.64
C PHE A 153 -16.57 -8.90 7.18
N GLY A 154 -15.62 -8.56 6.31
CA GLY A 154 -15.88 -8.48 4.87
C GLY A 154 -16.29 -9.84 4.31
N TYR A 155 -15.53 -10.90 4.60
CA TYR A 155 -15.85 -12.25 4.15
C TYR A 155 -17.12 -12.82 4.80
N ALA A 156 -17.37 -12.52 6.08
CA ALA A 156 -18.62 -12.90 6.74
C ALA A 156 -19.84 -12.17 6.15
N SER A 157 -19.67 -10.96 5.61
CA SER A 157 -20.73 -10.16 5.00
C SER A 157 -21.11 -10.62 3.59
N PHE A 158 -20.13 -11.06 2.79
CA PHE A 158 -20.31 -11.30 1.35
C PHE A 158 -19.96 -12.71 0.87
N GLY A 159 -19.28 -13.51 1.69
CA GLY A 159 -18.84 -14.85 1.34
C GLY A 159 -18.02 -14.87 0.05
N ASP A 160 -18.38 -15.77 -0.86
CA ASP A 160 -17.70 -15.90 -2.16
C ASP A 160 -17.86 -14.66 -3.07
N GLY A 161 -18.84 -13.80 -2.79
CA GLY A 161 -19.05 -12.52 -3.47
C GLY A 161 -18.19 -11.37 -2.94
N THR A 162 -17.24 -11.64 -2.03
CA THR A 162 -16.40 -10.59 -1.44
C THR A 162 -15.57 -9.88 -2.51
N PRO A 163 -15.70 -8.55 -2.66
CA PRO A 163 -14.94 -7.82 -3.64
C PRO A 163 -13.48 -7.67 -3.21
N GLY A 164 -12.56 -7.64 -4.18
CA GLY A 164 -11.13 -7.42 -3.90
C GLY A 164 -10.80 -6.09 -3.23
N ASN A 165 -11.68 -5.08 -3.37
CA ASN A 165 -11.64 -3.87 -2.56
C ASN A 165 -13.02 -3.65 -1.92
N LEU A 166 -13.05 -3.84 -0.60
CA LEU A 166 -14.24 -3.87 0.24
C LEU A 166 -15.11 -2.61 0.11
N LEU A 167 -14.50 -1.43 -0.02
CA LEU A 167 -15.19 -0.13 -0.06
C LEU A 167 -15.54 0.37 -1.47
N THR A 168 -15.24 -0.43 -2.49
CA THR A 168 -15.51 -0.08 -3.90
C THR A 168 -16.33 -1.13 -4.65
N GLY A 169 -16.33 -2.36 -4.14
CA GLY A 169 -17.20 -3.41 -4.64
C GLY A 169 -18.65 -3.15 -4.26
N PHE A 170 -19.54 -3.79 -5.00
CA PHE A 170 -21.00 -3.77 -4.92
C PHE A 170 -21.60 -4.22 -3.55
N GLY A 171 -20.83 -4.17 -2.45
CA GLY A 171 -21.19 -4.69 -1.14
C GLY A 171 -21.77 -3.66 -0.17
N PHE A 172 -21.36 -2.40 -0.27
CA PHE A 172 -21.89 -1.29 0.53
C PHE A 172 -22.30 -0.14 -0.39
N TYR A 173 -23.56 0.26 -0.34
CA TYR A 173 -24.08 1.41 -1.10
C TYR A 173 -24.70 2.49 -0.22
N GLU A 174 -25.12 2.11 0.99
CA GLU A 174 -25.69 3.02 1.96
C GLU A 174 -24.99 2.91 3.31
N PRO A 175 -24.80 4.04 4.00
CA PRO A 175 -25.06 5.41 3.53
C PRO A 175 -23.99 5.88 2.52
N TYR A 176 -24.41 6.35 1.33
CA TYR A 176 -23.51 6.69 0.22
C TYR A 176 -22.50 7.78 0.57
N TRP A 177 -22.89 8.78 1.38
CA TRP A 177 -22.00 9.87 1.80
C TRP A 177 -20.82 9.36 2.64
N LEU A 178 -21.04 8.32 3.46
CA LEU A 178 -20.00 7.74 4.31
C LEU A 178 -19.01 6.94 3.46
N ILE A 179 -19.53 6.23 2.46
CA ILE A 179 -18.72 5.48 1.49
C ILE A 179 -17.90 6.45 0.63
N ASP A 180 -18.49 7.57 0.22
CA ASP A 180 -17.80 8.62 -0.52
C ASP A 180 -16.66 9.24 0.31
N LEU A 181 -16.93 9.55 1.58
CA LEU A 181 -15.94 10.09 2.50
C LEU A 181 -14.81 9.08 2.77
N ALA A 182 -15.13 7.80 2.93
CA ALA A 182 -14.13 6.74 3.09
C ALA A 182 -13.27 6.57 1.82
N ASN A 183 -13.88 6.61 0.64
CA ASN A 183 -13.15 6.56 -0.63
C ASN A 183 -12.28 7.80 -0.86
N LEU A 184 -12.73 8.98 -0.43
CA LEU A 184 -11.92 10.20 -0.44
C LEU A 184 -10.73 10.07 0.54
N ALA A 185 -10.97 9.55 1.74
CA ALA A 185 -9.93 9.29 2.73
C ALA A 185 -8.88 8.29 2.20
N ILE A 186 -9.27 7.26 1.45
CA ILE A 186 -8.32 6.36 0.76
C ILE A 186 -7.44 7.15 -0.20
N VAL A 187 -8.01 8.01 -1.06
CA VAL A 187 -7.22 8.82 -2.01
C VAL A 187 -6.23 9.72 -1.26
N LEU A 188 -6.68 10.39 -0.20
CA LEU A 188 -5.84 11.27 0.63
C LEU A 188 -4.74 10.51 1.37
N HIS A 189 -5.05 9.32 1.91
CA HIS A 189 -4.07 8.43 2.51
C HIS A 189 -3.00 8.00 1.50
N LEU A 190 -3.40 7.60 0.29
CA LEU A 190 -2.49 7.19 -0.78
C LEU A 190 -1.60 8.34 -1.27
N LEU A 191 -2.05 9.59 -1.20
CA LEU A 191 -1.19 10.75 -1.46
C LEU A 191 0.01 10.77 -0.51
N GLY A 192 -0.23 10.67 0.80
CA GLY A 192 0.85 10.62 1.78
C GLY A 192 1.68 9.34 1.72
N GLY A 193 1.05 8.18 1.52
CA GLY A 193 1.73 6.89 1.41
C GLY A 193 2.74 6.86 0.27
N TYR A 194 2.38 7.37 -0.91
CA TYR A 194 3.31 7.50 -2.04
C TYR A 194 4.53 8.32 -1.66
N GLN A 195 4.34 9.45 -0.98
CA GLN A 195 5.46 10.30 -0.55
C GLN A 195 6.38 9.56 0.42
N VAL A 196 5.82 8.89 1.44
CA VAL A 196 6.58 8.05 2.39
C VAL A 196 7.47 7.04 1.68
N TYR A 197 6.97 6.33 0.68
CA TYR A 197 7.74 5.30 -0.02
C TYR A 197 8.72 5.83 -1.07
N THR A 198 8.53 7.05 -1.57
CA THR A 198 9.37 7.62 -2.65
C THR A 198 10.50 8.50 -2.14
N GLN A 199 10.40 9.03 -0.92
CA GLN A 199 11.46 9.80 -0.28
C GLN A 199 12.82 9.07 -0.21
N PRO A 200 12.93 7.76 0.12
CA PRO A 200 14.22 7.07 0.10
C PRO A 200 14.87 7.05 -1.30
N VAL A 201 14.05 6.92 -2.35
CA VAL A 201 14.52 6.97 -3.75
C VAL A 201 15.05 8.36 -4.08
N PHE A 202 14.35 9.41 -3.64
CA PHE A 202 14.79 10.79 -3.83
C PHE A 202 16.08 11.08 -3.06
N ALA A 203 16.19 10.65 -1.80
CA ALA A 203 17.39 10.81 -1.00
C ALA A 203 18.61 10.11 -1.63
N PHE A 204 18.40 8.89 -2.15
CA PHE A 204 19.45 8.16 -2.89
C PHE A 204 19.90 8.90 -4.15
N ALA A 205 18.95 9.38 -4.96
CA ALA A 205 19.25 10.10 -6.19
C ALA A 205 19.96 11.44 -5.91
N ASP A 206 19.48 12.20 -4.92
CA ASP A 206 20.08 13.46 -4.48
C ASP A 206 21.52 13.22 -3.98
N ARG A 207 21.77 12.17 -3.20
CA ARG A 207 23.12 11.81 -2.73
C ARG A 207 24.06 11.40 -3.86
N LYS A 208 23.57 10.62 -4.82
CA LYS A 208 24.40 10.03 -5.88
C LYS A 208 24.68 10.99 -7.03
N PHE A 209 23.70 11.83 -7.37
CA PHE A 209 23.73 12.66 -8.59
C PHE A 209 23.54 14.16 -8.31
N GLY A 210 23.15 14.55 -7.09
CA GLY A 210 22.81 15.94 -6.75
C GLY A 210 24.00 16.87 -6.48
N GLY A 211 25.23 16.36 -6.37
CA GLY A 211 26.41 17.13 -5.97
C GLY A 211 26.86 18.25 -6.95
N GLY A 212 26.36 18.28 -8.19
CA GLY A 212 26.70 19.29 -9.20
C GLY A 212 25.50 20.10 -9.72
N ALA A 213 24.37 20.06 -9.02
CA ALA A 213 23.12 20.57 -9.57
C ALA A 213 22.99 22.10 -9.44
N THR A 214 22.58 22.75 -10.53
CA THR A 214 22.29 24.19 -10.57
C THR A 214 21.13 24.52 -9.64
N VAL A 215 21.38 25.45 -8.73
CA VAL A 215 20.33 26.05 -7.89
C VAL A 215 19.77 27.26 -8.63
N VAL A 216 18.49 27.20 -8.96
CA VAL A 216 17.77 28.29 -9.63
C VAL A 216 16.78 28.87 -8.64
N GLU A 217 16.77 30.19 -8.48
CA GLU A 217 15.72 30.88 -7.74
C GLU A 217 14.43 30.86 -8.56
N ALA A 218 13.44 30.09 -8.11
CA ALA A 218 12.11 30.07 -8.70
C ALA A 218 11.09 30.69 -7.73
N PRO A 219 10.13 31.50 -8.21
CA PRO A 219 9.00 31.92 -7.39
C PRO A 219 8.14 30.71 -7.03
N LEU A 220 7.79 30.56 -5.74
CA LEU A 220 7.01 29.41 -5.23
C LEU A 220 5.64 29.27 -5.92
N LEU A 221 5.06 30.38 -6.35
CA LEU A 221 3.78 30.47 -7.07
C LEU A 221 3.89 31.56 -8.15
N PRO A 222 3.18 31.44 -9.29
CA PRO A 222 3.15 32.45 -10.33
C PRO A 222 2.24 33.62 -9.93
N VAL A 223 2.51 34.23 -8.77
CA VAL A 223 1.80 35.40 -8.24
C VAL A 223 2.82 36.50 -7.93
N PRO A 224 2.53 37.78 -8.25
CA PRO A 224 3.39 38.89 -7.86
C PRO A 224 3.57 38.92 -6.33
N GLY A 225 4.81 38.84 -5.85
CA GLY A 225 5.15 38.83 -4.42
C GLY A 225 5.36 37.45 -3.78
N ALA A 226 5.31 36.36 -4.55
CA ALA A 226 5.61 35.02 -4.03
C ALA A 226 7.06 34.89 -3.54
N ARG A 227 7.25 34.19 -2.41
CA ARG A 227 8.56 33.86 -1.84
C ARG A 227 9.39 33.12 -2.90
N ARG A 228 10.59 33.60 -3.18
CA ARG A 228 11.55 32.88 -4.04
C ARG A 228 12.15 31.74 -3.26
N VAL A 229 12.23 30.57 -3.90
CA VAL A 229 12.81 29.37 -3.31
C VAL A 229 13.95 28.91 -4.20
N ASN A 230 15.06 28.57 -3.57
CA ASN A 230 16.19 27.91 -4.21
C ASN A 230 15.76 26.51 -4.64
N ALA A 231 15.42 26.35 -5.91
CA ALA A 231 15.04 25.09 -6.50
C ALA A 231 16.26 24.45 -7.16
N ASN A 232 16.60 23.24 -6.72
CA ASN A 232 17.60 22.42 -7.38
C ASN A 232 16.97 21.85 -8.67
N VAL A 233 17.49 22.22 -9.84
CA VAL A 233 16.94 21.80 -11.14
C VAL A 233 16.98 20.29 -11.31
N PHE A 234 18.08 19.64 -10.88
CA PHE A 234 18.18 18.18 -10.91
C PHE A 234 17.05 17.55 -10.09
N ARG A 235 16.83 18.05 -8.88
CA ARG A 235 15.79 17.54 -7.98
C ARG A 235 14.40 17.71 -8.57
N LEU A 236 14.08 18.87 -9.13
CA LEU A 236 12.78 19.12 -9.78
C LEU A 236 12.56 18.18 -10.97
N CYS A 237 13.55 18.08 -11.87
CA CYS A 237 13.47 17.24 -13.07
C CYS A 237 13.38 15.76 -12.70
N PHE A 238 14.25 15.27 -11.82
CA PHE A 238 14.29 13.86 -11.42
C PHE A 238 12.98 13.44 -10.76
N ARG A 239 12.50 14.20 -9.78
CA ARG A 239 11.26 13.87 -9.06
C ARG A 239 10.05 13.92 -9.99
N THR A 240 9.98 14.90 -10.89
CA THR A 240 8.91 14.97 -11.90
C THR A 240 8.97 13.80 -12.88
N ALA A 241 10.16 13.45 -13.38
CA ALA A 241 10.33 12.32 -14.28
C ALA A 241 9.99 10.98 -13.61
N TYR A 242 10.37 10.82 -12.33
CA TYR A 242 10.01 9.64 -11.53
C TYR A 242 8.50 9.50 -11.33
N VAL A 243 7.82 10.60 -10.96
CA VAL A 243 6.35 10.59 -10.81
C VAL A 243 5.67 10.33 -12.15
N ALA A 244 6.15 10.93 -13.25
CA ALA A 244 5.63 10.68 -14.59
C ALA A 244 5.79 9.21 -15.00
N ALA A 245 6.96 8.61 -14.74
CA ALA A 245 7.22 7.20 -15.04
C ALA A 245 6.31 6.26 -14.23
N THR A 246 6.21 6.46 -12.92
CA THR A 246 5.33 5.64 -12.06
C THR A 246 3.85 5.81 -12.41
N THR A 247 3.42 7.02 -12.78
CA THR A 247 2.06 7.27 -13.27
C THR A 247 1.79 6.59 -14.61
N ALA A 248 2.74 6.64 -15.55
CA ALA A 248 2.63 5.96 -16.84
C ALA A 248 2.53 4.44 -16.68
N LEU A 249 3.32 3.85 -15.78
CA LEU A 249 3.23 2.43 -15.44
C LEU A 249 1.87 2.07 -14.84
N ALA A 250 1.33 2.90 -13.94
CA ALA A 250 0.02 2.68 -13.34
C ALA A 250 -1.12 2.74 -14.38
N VAL A 251 -1.01 3.62 -15.39
CA VAL A 251 -1.97 3.70 -16.50
C VAL A 251 -1.87 2.47 -17.42
N TRP A 252 -0.66 1.97 -17.67
CA TRP A 252 -0.44 0.81 -18.54
C TRP A 252 -0.88 -0.50 -17.88
N PHE A 253 -0.64 -0.67 -16.57
CA PHE A 253 -0.94 -1.90 -15.83
C PHE A 253 -1.90 -1.66 -14.66
N PRO A 254 -3.22 -1.52 -14.90
CA PRO A 254 -4.20 -1.22 -13.84
C PRO A 254 -4.65 -2.47 -13.04
N TYR A 255 -3.78 -3.47 -12.85
CA TYR A 255 -4.08 -4.72 -12.14
C TYR A 255 -3.66 -4.66 -10.67
N PHE A 256 -4.45 -3.96 -9.85
CA PHE A 256 -4.07 -3.64 -8.47
C PHE A 256 -3.68 -4.87 -7.62
N ASN A 257 -4.57 -5.86 -7.50
CA ASN A 257 -4.32 -7.04 -6.64
C ASN A 257 -3.21 -7.94 -7.18
N GLN A 258 -3.18 -8.19 -8.49
CA GLN A 258 -2.18 -9.07 -9.09
C GLN A 258 -0.77 -8.48 -8.97
N ILE A 259 -0.62 -7.17 -9.15
CA ILE A 259 0.67 -6.48 -9.01
C ILE A 259 1.09 -6.42 -7.55
N ILE A 260 0.17 -6.18 -6.62
CA ILE A 260 0.45 -6.18 -5.19
C ILE A 260 0.96 -7.54 -4.72
N GLY A 261 0.26 -8.62 -5.09
CA GLY A 261 0.68 -9.97 -4.74
C GLY A 261 2.08 -10.28 -5.25
N LEU A 262 2.39 -9.88 -6.50
CA LEU A 262 3.69 -10.10 -7.11
C LEU A 262 4.81 -9.26 -6.46
N LEU A 263 4.56 -7.98 -6.20
CA LEU A 263 5.53 -7.10 -5.55
C LEU A 263 5.77 -7.53 -4.11
N GLY A 264 4.72 -7.89 -3.38
CA GLY A 264 4.79 -8.40 -2.02
C GLY A 264 5.62 -9.67 -1.94
N SER A 265 5.32 -10.65 -2.76
CA SER A 265 6.04 -11.93 -2.76
C SER A 265 7.51 -11.77 -3.19
N PHE A 266 7.79 -10.92 -4.18
CA PHE A 266 9.16 -10.71 -4.66
C PHE A 266 10.03 -9.94 -3.65
N THR A 267 9.47 -8.93 -2.98
CA THR A 267 10.23 -8.06 -2.07
C THR A 267 10.31 -8.60 -0.65
N PHE A 268 9.33 -9.40 -0.19
CA PHE A 268 9.25 -9.87 1.19
C PHE A 268 10.49 -10.67 1.61
N TRP A 269 10.83 -11.76 0.91
CA TRP A 269 11.97 -12.57 1.34
C TRP A 269 13.30 -11.81 1.33
N PRO A 270 13.74 -11.16 0.23
CA PRO A 270 15.06 -10.53 0.20
C PRO A 270 15.17 -9.36 1.19
N LEU A 271 14.12 -8.54 1.32
CA LEU A 271 14.19 -7.28 2.06
C LEU A 271 13.66 -7.36 3.49
N ALA A 272 12.62 -8.15 3.76
CA ALA A 272 12.03 -8.26 5.10
C ALA A 272 12.55 -9.47 5.90
N VAL A 273 13.11 -10.49 5.23
CA VAL A 273 13.57 -11.71 5.91
C VAL A 273 15.08 -11.87 5.78
N TYR A 274 15.59 -12.13 4.57
CA TYR A 274 16.99 -12.48 4.34
C TYR A 274 17.96 -11.40 4.83
N PHE A 275 17.79 -10.16 4.37
CA PHE A 275 18.70 -9.08 4.73
C PHE A 275 18.73 -8.81 6.26
N PRO A 276 17.59 -8.67 6.97
CA PRO A 276 17.60 -8.55 8.43
C PRO A 276 18.19 -9.77 9.16
N VAL A 277 17.93 -10.99 8.67
CA VAL A 277 18.47 -12.23 9.24
C VAL A 277 19.99 -12.26 9.14
N GLU A 278 20.56 -11.97 7.98
CA GLU A 278 22.02 -11.95 7.79
C GLU A 278 22.67 -10.84 8.62
N MET A 279 22.02 -9.67 8.71
CA MET A 279 22.46 -8.58 9.59
C MET A 279 22.49 -9.04 11.06
N TYR A 280 21.46 -9.76 11.51
CA TYR A 280 21.39 -10.30 12.87
C TYR A 280 22.49 -11.34 13.15
N LEU A 281 22.67 -12.31 12.24
CA LEU A 281 23.69 -13.35 12.39
C LEU A 281 25.09 -12.76 12.45
N THR A 282 25.38 -11.80 11.57
CA THR A 282 26.68 -11.11 11.50
C THR A 282 26.94 -10.23 12.72
N ARG A 283 25.95 -9.43 13.14
CA ARG A 283 26.10 -8.53 14.31
C ARG A 283 26.26 -9.28 15.61
N ASN A 284 25.52 -10.37 15.80
CA ASN A 284 25.58 -11.18 17.03
C ASN A 284 26.65 -12.28 16.96
N LYS A 285 27.37 -12.42 15.85
CA LYS A 285 28.41 -13.44 15.63
C LYS A 285 27.91 -14.85 15.98
N VAL A 286 26.69 -15.18 15.55
CA VAL A 286 26.08 -16.49 15.82
C VAL A 286 26.92 -17.58 15.15
N ALA A 287 27.41 -18.53 15.93
CA ALA A 287 28.28 -19.58 15.42
C ALA A 287 27.52 -20.46 14.40
N PRO A 288 28.13 -20.77 13.24
CA PRO A 288 27.55 -21.69 12.26
C PRO A 288 27.19 -23.04 12.89
N TRP A 289 26.15 -23.68 12.37
CA TRP A 289 25.70 -25.02 12.79
C TRP A 289 25.21 -25.15 14.23
N THR A 290 25.05 -24.05 14.97
CA THR A 290 24.31 -24.07 16.24
C THR A 290 22.81 -24.25 15.99
N ASN A 291 22.08 -24.75 16.99
CA ASN A 291 20.62 -24.89 16.91
C ASN A 291 19.93 -23.56 16.56
N GLN A 292 20.42 -22.45 17.12
CA GLN A 292 19.92 -21.11 16.80
C GLN A 292 20.18 -20.73 15.34
N TRP A 293 21.40 -20.98 14.83
CA TRP A 293 21.74 -20.74 13.43
C TRP A 293 20.85 -21.56 12.48
N LEU A 294 20.70 -22.86 12.77
CA LEU A 294 19.85 -23.77 11.99
C LEU A 294 18.38 -23.33 11.99
N ALA A 295 17.85 -22.94 13.16
CA ALA A 295 16.46 -22.47 13.27
C ALA A 295 16.22 -21.20 12.45
N ILE A 296 17.15 -20.23 12.51
CA ILE A 296 17.04 -18.97 11.76
C ILE A 296 17.13 -19.22 10.24
N HIS A 297 18.04 -20.07 9.79
CA HIS A 297 18.16 -20.43 8.37
C HIS A 297 16.95 -21.24 7.88
N ALA A 298 16.44 -22.16 8.68
CA ALA A 298 15.22 -22.90 8.36
C ALA A 298 14.02 -21.95 8.23
N PHE A 299 13.87 -20.99 9.15
CA PHE A 299 12.85 -19.95 9.05
C PHE A 299 12.97 -19.12 7.77
N SER A 300 14.18 -18.68 7.43
CA SER A 300 14.45 -17.93 6.19
C SER A 300 14.12 -18.75 4.95
N LEU A 301 14.48 -20.04 4.93
CA LEU A 301 14.18 -20.97 3.83
C LEU A 301 12.67 -21.19 3.67
N VAL A 302 11.92 -21.37 4.76
CA VAL A 302 10.45 -21.48 4.71
C VAL A 302 9.84 -20.20 4.11
N CYS A 303 10.30 -19.03 4.54
CA CYS A 303 9.85 -17.76 3.98
C CYS A 303 10.19 -17.63 2.49
N LEU A 304 11.36 -18.11 2.05
CA LEU A 304 11.74 -18.15 0.64
C LEU A 304 10.78 -19.01 -0.17
N LEU A 305 10.48 -20.21 0.30
CA LEU A 305 9.57 -21.14 -0.38
C LEU A 305 8.16 -20.57 -0.51
N ILE A 306 7.64 -19.95 0.56
CA ILE A 306 6.33 -19.27 0.55
C ILE A 306 6.36 -18.11 -0.46
N SER A 307 7.41 -17.30 -0.45
CA SER A 307 7.56 -16.15 -1.36
C SER A 307 7.68 -16.58 -2.81
N ALA A 308 8.43 -17.66 -3.09
CA ALA A 308 8.56 -18.22 -4.43
C ALA A 308 7.20 -18.76 -4.92
N PHE A 309 6.49 -19.52 -4.08
CA PHE A 309 5.16 -20.02 -4.38
C PHE A 309 4.20 -18.86 -4.70
N ALA A 310 4.12 -17.86 -3.82
CA ALA A 310 3.27 -16.67 -3.98
C ALA A 310 3.62 -15.86 -5.23
N SER A 311 4.90 -15.77 -5.58
CA SER A 311 5.36 -15.07 -6.79
C SER A 311 4.90 -15.77 -8.06
N VAL A 312 4.96 -17.10 -8.10
CA VAL A 312 4.48 -17.88 -9.25
C VAL A 312 2.96 -17.71 -9.40
N GLY A 313 2.18 -17.84 -8.32
CA GLY A 313 0.73 -17.66 -8.39
C GLY A 313 0.31 -16.25 -8.80
N SER A 314 0.98 -15.23 -8.26
CA SER A 314 0.74 -13.84 -8.65
C SER A 314 1.13 -13.56 -10.10
N ALA A 315 2.26 -14.09 -10.57
CA ALA A 315 2.66 -13.98 -11.98
C ALA A 315 1.67 -14.66 -12.93
N VAL A 316 1.17 -15.85 -12.57
CA VAL A 316 0.08 -16.51 -13.31
C VAL A 316 -1.19 -15.64 -13.29
N GLY A 317 -1.48 -14.95 -12.19
CA GLY A 317 -2.60 -14.01 -12.13
C GLY A 317 -2.42 -12.76 -13.01
N VAL A 318 -1.19 -12.23 -13.13
CA VAL A 318 -0.87 -11.05 -13.96
C VAL A 318 -0.82 -11.40 -15.46
N PHE A 319 -0.16 -12.50 -15.81
CA PHE A 319 0.19 -12.85 -17.19
C PHE A 319 -0.63 -14.01 -17.77
N GLY A 320 -1.40 -14.70 -16.93
CA GLY A 320 -2.29 -15.78 -17.36
C GLY A 320 -3.47 -15.24 -18.16
N SER A 321 -3.83 -15.96 -19.21
CA SER A 321 -4.88 -15.63 -20.19
C SER A 321 -6.32 -15.77 -19.67
N GLU A 322 -6.58 -15.52 -18.39
CA GLU A 322 -7.94 -15.50 -17.85
C GLU A 322 -8.37 -14.06 -17.57
N THR A 323 -8.38 -13.27 -18.63
CA THR A 323 -9.36 -12.21 -18.80
C THR A 323 -10.73 -12.85 -19.04
N SER A 324 -11.53 -12.97 -17.99
CA SER A 324 -13.00 -13.05 -18.07
C SER A 324 -13.61 -12.56 -16.77
#